data_AF-A0A853IA29-F1
#
_entry.id   AF-A0A853IA29-F1
#
_cell.length_a   1.000
_cell.length_b   1.000
_cell.length_c   1.000
_cell.angle_alpha   90.00
_cell.angle_beta   90.00
_cell.angle_gamma   90.00
#
_symmetry.space_group_name_H-M   'P 1'
#
loop_
_entity.id
_entity.type
_entity.pdbx_description
1 polymer ?
#
loop_
_entity_poly.entity_id
_entity_poly.type
_entity_poly.pdbx_seq_one_letter_code
_entity_poly.pdbx_strand_id
1 'polypeptide(L)'
;YESYKKIISYGSAGNGPAYFKVWYKNGQIKEFGNTKDSRVEAQGRTDVLDWAINKVEDRFGNAINFNYSENNATGEHIPTLIEYTGSTITFNYVPAKQPQNYFIGGSILNNSKLLESVSVKQGDKQNTYYLKYEFKNSTSTALVSQIQRCTSKCMKPTTFKWTESSTGFKPLKYNIPAAAGYLRDTGWQMQLADVNGDGLADAIGQFMGQSTANGIRLAVMLSKGDGTFGPAAQTMPSADGYIRDAGWAMQMADIDGDGLADSVGLFIGTDTDVGIRLAPIIANYNHSHLEKITNGLGHVTKLTYTPLTDKSIFKKSAGSQYPVKDTQPAVYVVSKVEQDNGI
;
A
#
# COMPACT_ATOMS: atom_id res chain seq x y z
N TYR A 1 -27.28 -7.95 -1.33
CA TYR A 1 -27.79 -6.70 -0.73
C TYR A 1 -27.75 -5.59 -1.78
N GLU A 2 -28.86 -5.32 -2.46
CA GLU A 2 -28.94 -4.13 -3.31
C GLU A 2 -29.07 -2.88 -2.45
N SER A 3 -28.26 -1.86 -2.74
CA SER A 3 -28.25 -0.61 -1.97
C SER A 3 -29.33 0.40 -2.40
N TYR A 4 -30.20 0.04 -3.37
CA TYR A 4 -31.31 0.84 -3.90
C TYR A 4 -30.96 2.33 -4.06
N LYS A 5 -29.99 2.62 -4.94
CA LYS A 5 -29.57 3.98 -5.28
C LYS A 5 -30.03 4.27 -6.70
N LYS A 6 -30.55 5.47 -6.95
CA LYS A 6 -30.74 5.97 -8.32
C LYS A 6 -29.48 6.75 -8.70
N ILE A 7 -28.87 6.41 -9.82
CA ILE A 7 -27.66 7.08 -10.33
C ILE A 7 -28.01 7.62 -11.72
N ILE A 8 -27.75 8.91 -11.95
CA ILE A 8 -27.89 9.53 -13.27
C ILE A 8 -26.57 10.22 -13.61
N SER A 9 -26.06 9.97 -14.81
CA SER A 9 -24.94 10.66 -15.42
C SER A 9 -25.40 11.90 -16.20
N TYR A 10 -24.59 12.95 -16.19
CA TYR A 10 -24.90 14.22 -16.84
C TYR A 10 -23.70 14.78 -17.59
N GLY A 11 -23.98 15.47 -18.70
CA GLY A 11 -22.98 16.10 -19.55
C GLY A 11 -22.00 15.10 -20.21
N SER A 12 -21.01 15.63 -20.92
CA SER A 12 -19.95 14.87 -21.57
C SER A 12 -18.60 15.51 -21.28
N ALA A 13 -17.61 14.70 -20.91
CA ALA A 13 -16.20 15.07 -20.77
C ALA A 13 -15.35 13.95 -21.38
N GLY A 14 -14.67 14.26 -22.49
CA GLY A 14 -14.08 13.25 -23.35
C GLY A 14 -15.14 12.28 -23.86
N ASN A 15 -14.88 10.98 -23.72
CA ASN A 15 -15.83 9.92 -24.10
C ASN A 15 -16.78 9.51 -22.97
N GLY A 16 -16.67 10.15 -21.79
CA GLY A 16 -17.41 9.79 -20.59
C GLY A 16 -18.36 10.88 -20.11
N PRO A 17 -19.11 10.61 -19.03
CA PRO A 17 -19.98 11.60 -18.42
C PRO A 17 -19.18 12.72 -17.75
N ALA A 18 -19.72 13.94 -17.75
CA ALA A 18 -19.08 15.04 -17.05
C ALA A 18 -19.23 14.91 -15.53
N TYR A 19 -20.39 14.48 -15.03
CA TYR A 19 -20.65 14.32 -13.60
C TYR A 19 -21.80 13.35 -13.32
N PHE A 20 -21.97 12.98 -12.04
CA PHE A 20 -23.05 12.11 -11.58
C PHE A 20 -23.88 12.75 -10.46
N LYS A 21 -25.17 12.41 -10.42
CA LYS A 21 -26.01 12.57 -9.23
C LYS A 21 -26.52 11.22 -8.75
N VAL A 22 -26.49 11.05 -7.44
CA VAL A 22 -26.89 9.82 -6.76
C VAL A 22 -27.92 10.13 -5.69
N TRP A 23 -29.11 9.53 -5.81
CA TRP A 23 -30.18 9.64 -4.82
C TRP A 23 -30.20 8.39 -3.95
N TYR A 24 -30.18 8.61 -2.65
CA TYR A 24 -30.17 7.57 -1.62
C TYR A 24 -31.56 7.41 -0.99
N LYS A 25 -31.86 6.20 -0.49
CA LYS A 25 -33.13 5.89 0.21
C LYS A 25 -33.42 6.79 1.41
N ASN A 26 -32.39 7.28 2.09
CA ASN A 26 -32.53 8.21 3.22
C ASN A 26 -32.86 9.64 2.80
N GLY A 27 -33.11 9.90 1.50
CA GLY A 27 -33.43 11.23 0.97
C GLY A 27 -32.21 12.09 0.64
N GLN A 28 -30.98 11.64 0.94
CA GLN A 28 -29.77 12.37 0.55
C GLN A 28 -29.56 12.32 -0.96
N ILE A 29 -29.08 13.43 -1.51
CA ILE A 29 -28.65 13.58 -2.88
C ILE A 29 -27.15 13.90 -2.85
N LYS A 30 -26.35 13.10 -3.55
CA LYS A 30 -24.90 13.35 -3.67
C LYS A 30 -24.55 13.67 -5.11
N GLU A 31 -23.70 14.67 -5.29
CA GLU A 31 -23.20 15.12 -6.58
C GLU A 31 -21.68 14.87 -6.64
N PHE A 32 -21.21 14.34 -7.77
CA PHE A 32 -19.81 13.96 -7.98
C PHE A 32 -19.29 14.55 -9.29
N GLY A 33 -18.20 15.31 -9.24
CA GLY A 33 -17.51 15.87 -10.41
C GLY A 33 -18.24 17.00 -11.14
N ASN A 34 -19.27 17.61 -10.53
CA ASN A 34 -20.02 18.67 -11.20
C ASN A 34 -19.28 20.03 -11.17
N THR A 35 -18.46 20.27 -10.15
CA THR A 35 -17.54 21.41 -10.14
C THR A 35 -16.23 21.01 -10.79
N LYS A 36 -15.55 21.96 -11.44
CA LYS A 36 -14.29 21.69 -12.16
C LYS A 36 -13.25 21.04 -11.25
N ASP A 37 -13.06 21.62 -10.05
CA ASP A 37 -12.12 21.15 -9.05
C ASP A 37 -12.41 19.74 -8.52
N SER A 38 -13.63 19.21 -8.70
CA SER A 38 -14.01 17.86 -8.25
C SER A 38 -13.92 16.81 -9.36
N ARG A 39 -13.46 17.18 -10.56
CA ARG A 39 -13.47 16.34 -11.75
C ARG A 39 -12.08 16.24 -12.37
N VAL A 40 -11.35 15.20 -11.96
CA VAL A 40 -9.96 15.00 -12.37
C VAL A 40 -9.89 14.45 -13.78
N GLU A 41 -9.45 15.27 -14.72
CA GLU A 41 -9.19 14.82 -16.09
C GLU A 41 -7.83 14.09 -16.22
N ALA A 42 -7.79 13.09 -17.10
CA ALA A 42 -6.57 12.40 -17.46
C ALA A 42 -5.54 13.35 -18.05
N GLN A 43 -4.26 13.19 -17.68
CA GLN A 43 -3.18 14.05 -18.16
C GLN A 43 -3.18 14.15 -19.70
N GLY A 44 -3.32 15.37 -20.22
CA GLY A 44 -3.33 15.64 -21.66
C GLY A 44 -4.60 15.19 -22.40
N ARG A 45 -5.65 14.77 -21.69
CA ARG A 45 -6.92 14.29 -22.24
C ARG A 45 -8.09 15.05 -21.62
N THR A 46 -9.26 14.89 -22.23
CA THR A 46 -10.53 15.43 -21.72
C THR A 46 -11.39 14.37 -21.02
N ASP A 47 -10.97 13.11 -21.06
CA ASP A 47 -11.60 12.02 -20.33
C ASP A 47 -11.33 12.16 -18.82
N VAL A 48 -12.35 11.89 -18.01
CA VAL A 48 -12.27 11.99 -16.54
C VAL A 48 -11.76 10.68 -15.94
N LEU A 49 -10.78 10.75 -15.05
CA LEU A 49 -10.26 9.63 -14.27
C LEU A 49 -11.01 9.44 -12.96
N ASP A 50 -11.39 10.53 -12.30
CA ASP A 50 -12.04 10.50 -11.00
C ASP A 50 -13.09 11.61 -10.86
N TRP A 51 -14.22 11.27 -10.25
CA TRP A 51 -15.30 12.20 -9.91
C TRP A 51 -15.44 12.24 -8.38
N ALA A 52 -14.78 13.21 -7.74
CA ALA A 52 -14.91 13.39 -6.30
C ALA A 52 -16.27 14.01 -5.96
N ILE A 53 -16.72 13.75 -4.73
CA ILE A 53 -17.96 14.33 -4.22
C ILE A 53 -17.83 15.85 -4.09
N ASN A 54 -18.69 16.62 -4.74
CA ASN A 54 -18.67 18.08 -4.61
C ASN A 54 -19.83 18.60 -3.75
N LYS A 55 -20.91 17.82 -3.59
CA LYS A 55 -22.07 18.22 -2.79
C LYS A 55 -22.80 17.02 -2.16
N VAL A 56 -23.23 17.19 -0.91
CA VAL A 56 -24.27 16.37 -0.26
C VAL A 56 -25.42 17.29 0.11
N GLU A 57 -26.62 17.01 -0.36
CA GLU A 57 -27.81 17.82 -0.11
C GLU A 57 -28.95 16.95 0.44
N ASP A 58 -29.74 17.48 1.36
CA ASP A 58 -31.00 16.87 1.76
C ASP A 58 -32.17 17.30 0.86
N ARG A 59 -33.40 16.89 1.20
CA ARG A 59 -34.60 17.25 0.42
C ARG A 59 -35.11 18.67 0.69
N PHE A 60 -34.53 19.35 1.66
CA PHE A 60 -34.91 20.70 2.10
C PHE A 60 -33.91 21.77 1.65
N GLY A 61 -32.86 21.38 0.93
CA GLY A 61 -31.84 22.28 0.39
C GLY A 61 -30.65 22.51 1.31
N ASN A 62 -30.58 21.85 2.48
CA ASN A 62 -29.39 21.94 3.32
C ASN A 62 -28.25 21.16 2.66
N ALA A 63 -27.11 21.82 2.49
CA ALA A 63 -26.00 21.29 1.72
C ALA A 63 -24.67 21.32 2.48
N ILE A 64 -23.89 20.26 2.27
CA ILE A 64 -22.46 20.21 2.51
C ILE A 64 -21.77 20.35 1.16
N ASN A 65 -20.90 21.35 0.99
CA ASN A 65 -20.10 21.53 -0.21
C ASN A 65 -18.65 21.12 0.06
N PHE A 66 -18.00 20.57 -0.96
CA PHE A 66 -16.63 20.08 -0.91
C PHE A 66 -15.83 20.73 -2.02
N ASN A 67 -14.66 21.26 -1.68
CA ASN A 67 -13.76 21.93 -2.59
C ASN A 67 -12.38 21.30 -2.54
N TYR A 68 -11.69 21.41 -3.66
CA TYR A 68 -10.46 20.72 -3.91
C TYR A 68 -9.41 21.64 -4.53
N SER A 69 -8.15 21.28 -4.34
CA SER A 69 -7.06 21.73 -5.19
C SER A 69 -6.83 20.64 -6.21
N GLU A 70 -6.79 21.04 -7.48
CA GLU A 70 -6.58 20.14 -8.61
C GLU A 70 -5.40 20.62 -9.45
N ASN A 71 -4.57 19.67 -9.89
CA ASN A 71 -3.51 19.91 -10.83
C ASN A 71 -3.53 18.85 -11.94
N ASN A 72 -4.18 19.19 -13.06
CA ASN A 72 -4.33 18.29 -14.22
C ASN A 72 -2.99 17.89 -14.88
N ALA A 73 -1.91 18.65 -14.66
CA ALA A 73 -0.60 18.30 -15.19
C ALA A 73 0.02 17.11 -14.44
N THR A 74 -0.28 16.95 -13.15
CA THR A 74 0.28 15.90 -12.29
C THR A 74 -0.77 14.91 -11.79
N GLY A 75 -2.05 15.18 -12.04
CA GLY A 75 -3.18 14.44 -11.49
C GLY A 75 -3.34 14.59 -9.98
N GLU A 76 -2.64 15.54 -9.33
CA GLU A 76 -2.79 15.78 -7.88
C GLU A 76 -4.16 16.40 -7.61
N HIS A 77 -4.95 15.74 -6.78
CA HIS A 77 -6.30 16.16 -6.40
C HIS A 77 -6.51 15.92 -4.91
N ILE A 78 -6.65 17.01 -4.15
CA ILE A 78 -6.74 16.96 -2.68
C ILE A 78 -7.85 17.87 -2.15
N PRO A 79 -8.61 17.46 -1.11
CA PRO A 79 -9.63 18.31 -0.51
C PRO A 79 -9.00 19.51 0.18
N THR A 80 -9.59 20.70 0.07
CA THR A 80 -9.07 21.93 0.68
C THR A 80 -10.06 22.55 1.66
N LEU A 81 -11.35 22.44 1.36
CA LEU A 81 -12.40 23.07 2.15
C LEU A 81 -13.67 22.22 2.10
N ILE A 82 -14.34 22.10 3.25
CA ILE A 82 -15.73 21.65 3.34
C ILE A 82 -16.53 22.74 4.04
N GLU A 83 -17.70 23.06 3.47
CA GLU A 83 -18.60 24.08 4.00
C GLU A 83 -19.95 23.44 4.35
N TYR A 84 -20.43 23.67 5.57
CA TYR A 84 -21.74 23.19 6.02
C TYR A 84 -22.31 24.06 7.13
N THR A 85 -23.53 24.58 6.96
CA THR A 85 -24.29 25.33 7.99
C THR A 85 -23.48 26.44 8.69
N GLY A 86 -22.76 27.25 7.91
CA GLY A 86 -21.91 28.33 8.44
C GLY A 86 -20.64 27.86 9.17
N SER A 87 -20.33 26.57 9.12
CA SER A 87 -19.07 26.00 9.57
C SER A 87 -18.16 25.72 8.38
N THR A 88 -16.85 25.91 8.57
CA THR A 88 -15.83 25.58 7.58
C THR A 88 -14.85 24.57 8.15
N ILE A 89 -14.48 23.59 7.33
CA ILE A 89 -13.44 22.60 7.63
C ILE A 89 -12.34 22.81 6.59
N THR A 90 -11.19 23.32 7.02
CA THR A 90 -10.05 23.60 6.16
C THR A 90 -8.99 22.53 6.32
N PHE A 91 -8.47 22.03 5.21
CA PHE A 91 -7.38 21.07 5.15
C PHE A 91 -6.09 21.80 4.78
N ASN A 92 -5.11 21.77 5.69
CA ASN A 92 -3.83 22.43 5.49
C ASN A 92 -2.75 21.37 5.22
N TYR A 93 -1.92 21.64 4.23
CA TYR A 93 -0.94 20.69 3.75
C TYR A 93 0.47 21.27 3.79
N VAL A 94 1.44 20.40 4.01
CA VAL A 94 2.87 20.67 3.82
C VAL A 94 3.42 19.78 2.71
N PRO A 95 4.53 20.15 2.06
CA PRO A 95 5.19 19.27 1.10
C PRO A 95 5.56 17.92 1.75
N ALA A 96 5.27 16.82 1.04
CA ALA A 96 5.75 15.51 1.41
C ALA A 96 7.28 15.44 1.27
N LYS A 97 7.95 14.72 2.18
CA LYS A 97 9.40 14.52 2.08
C LYS A 97 9.81 13.78 0.81
N GLN A 98 8.98 12.84 0.36
CA GLN A 98 9.14 12.14 -0.91
C GLN A 98 7.77 12.05 -1.60
N PRO A 99 7.51 12.92 -2.58
CA PRO A 99 6.34 12.83 -3.43
C PRO A 99 6.27 11.48 -4.14
N GLN A 100 5.07 10.90 -4.23
CA GLN A 100 4.83 9.63 -4.90
C GLN A 100 4.10 9.83 -6.21
N ASN A 101 4.46 9.07 -7.24
CA ASN A 101 3.80 9.07 -8.54
C ASN A 101 3.24 7.68 -8.81
N TYR A 102 2.00 7.63 -9.28
CA TYR A 102 1.32 6.43 -9.74
C TYR A 102 0.74 6.67 -11.13
N PHE A 103 0.40 5.60 -11.84
CA PHE A 103 -0.18 5.71 -13.17
C PHE A 103 -1.48 4.89 -13.23
N ILE A 104 -2.56 5.51 -13.70
CA ILE A 104 -3.84 4.85 -13.98
C ILE A 104 -4.20 5.13 -15.44
N GLY A 105 -4.40 4.07 -16.22
CA GLY A 105 -4.75 4.22 -17.65
C GLY A 105 -3.71 4.99 -18.47
N GLY A 106 -2.43 4.98 -18.05
CA GLY A 106 -1.34 5.74 -18.68
C GLY A 106 -1.21 7.19 -18.24
N SER A 107 -2.11 7.69 -17.37
CA SER A 107 -2.05 9.05 -16.82
C SER A 107 -1.42 9.08 -15.45
N ILE A 108 -0.60 10.10 -15.19
CA ILE A 108 0.07 10.29 -13.89
C ILE A 108 -0.90 10.77 -12.81
N LEU A 109 -0.70 10.27 -11.59
CA LEU A 109 -1.29 10.74 -10.35
C LEU A 109 -0.18 10.98 -9.34
N ASN A 110 -0.08 12.20 -8.84
CA ASN A 110 0.98 12.63 -7.94
C ASN A 110 0.43 12.93 -6.54
N ASN A 111 1.11 12.40 -5.53
CA ASN A 111 0.90 12.72 -4.12
C ASN A 111 2.12 13.47 -3.60
N SER A 112 2.13 14.81 -3.69
CA SER A 112 3.26 15.64 -3.27
C SER A 112 3.10 16.29 -1.90
N LYS A 113 1.96 16.09 -1.25
CA LYS A 113 1.56 16.80 -0.03
C LYS A 113 1.17 15.85 1.09
N LEU A 114 1.43 16.27 2.33
CA LEU A 114 0.97 15.63 3.56
C LEU A 114 0.02 16.56 4.29
N LEU A 115 -1.06 16.01 4.83
CA LEU A 115 -2.02 16.76 5.62
C LEU A 115 -1.38 17.13 6.97
N GLU A 116 -1.14 18.41 7.19
CA GLU A 116 -0.56 18.93 8.43
C GLU A 116 -1.63 19.12 9.50
N SER A 117 -2.77 19.70 9.10
CA SER A 117 -3.86 19.95 10.02
C SER A 117 -5.23 20.02 9.35
N VAL A 118 -6.25 19.73 10.15
CA VAL A 118 -7.65 19.98 9.81
C VAL A 118 -8.21 20.99 10.81
N SER A 119 -8.66 22.14 10.32
CA SER A 119 -9.23 23.21 11.14
C SER A 119 -10.74 23.28 10.94
N VAL A 120 -11.49 23.16 12.04
CA VAL A 120 -12.96 23.29 12.06
C VAL A 120 -13.31 24.62 12.72
N LYS A 121 -13.92 25.53 11.95
CA LYS A 121 -14.33 26.86 12.41
C LYS A 121 -15.84 27.03 12.31
N GLN A 122 -16.44 27.64 13.34
CA GLN A 122 -17.85 28.06 13.35
C GLN A 122 -17.95 29.38 14.11
N GLY A 123 -18.27 30.47 13.40
CA GLY A 123 -18.14 31.82 13.95
C GLY A 123 -16.71 32.07 14.46
N ASP A 124 -16.57 32.51 15.72
CA ASP A 124 -15.28 32.77 16.36
C ASP A 124 -14.63 31.52 17.00
N LYS A 125 -15.34 30.40 17.04
CA LYS A 125 -14.84 29.16 17.64
C LYS A 125 -14.04 28.37 16.60
N GLN A 126 -12.85 27.91 16.99
CA GLN A 126 -12.00 27.06 16.17
C GLN A 126 -11.45 25.87 16.97
N ASN A 127 -11.52 24.68 16.37
CA ASN A 127 -10.79 23.49 16.79
C ASN A 127 -9.85 23.08 15.66
N THR A 128 -8.58 22.84 15.97
CA THR A 128 -7.61 22.35 15.00
C THR A 128 -7.09 20.98 15.43
N TYR A 129 -7.07 20.04 14.49
CA TYR A 129 -6.46 18.72 14.64
C TYR A 129 -5.13 18.75 13.91
N TYR A 130 -4.03 18.67 14.66
CA TYR A 130 -2.69 18.58 14.09
C TYR A 130 -2.27 17.13 13.96
N LEU A 131 -1.72 16.80 12.79
CA LEU A 131 -1.16 15.49 12.50
C LEU A 131 0.37 15.58 12.59
N LYS A 132 0.98 14.63 13.30
CA LYS A 132 2.42 14.40 13.21
C LYS A 132 2.66 13.05 12.57
N TYR A 133 3.78 12.99 11.86
CA TYR A 133 4.21 11.80 11.15
C TYR A 133 5.56 11.35 11.67
N GLU A 134 5.71 10.05 11.83
CA GLU A 134 7.02 9.41 11.76
C GLU A 134 7.27 8.93 10.33
N PHE A 135 8.54 8.75 9.99
CA PHE A 135 8.93 8.34 8.65
C PHE A 135 9.72 7.05 8.75
N LYS A 136 9.38 6.06 7.94
CA LYS A 136 10.20 4.86 7.78
C LYS A 136 11.48 5.26 7.03
N ASN A 137 12.68 5.06 7.60
CA ASN A 137 13.90 5.62 6.97
C ASN A 137 14.32 4.94 5.65
N SER A 138 13.61 3.90 5.15
CA SER A 138 13.87 3.27 3.82
C SER A 138 12.89 3.74 2.75
N THR A 139 11.61 3.86 3.07
CA THR A 139 10.57 4.21 2.08
C THR A 139 10.15 5.68 2.13
N SER A 140 10.60 6.44 3.14
CA SER A 140 10.10 7.79 3.46
C SER A 140 8.57 7.88 3.56
N THR A 141 7.89 6.74 3.75
CA THR A 141 6.44 6.69 3.94
C THR A 141 6.11 7.43 5.22
N ALA A 142 5.20 8.40 5.12
CA ALA A 142 4.70 9.15 6.26
C ALA A 142 3.67 8.30 7.01
N LEU A 143 4.00 7.86 8.21
CA LEU A 143 3.12 7.13 9.10
C LEU A 143 2.61 8.11 10.15
N VAL A 144 1.28 8.27 10.27
CA VAL A 144 0.72 9.17 11.29
C VAL A 144 1.12 8.63 12.66
N SER A 145 1.90 9.38 13.42
CA SER A 145 2.35 9.02 14.77
C SER A 145 1.52 9.69 15.85
N GLN A 146 0.90 10.83 15.53
CA GLN A 146 0.13 11.61 16.48
C GLN A 146 -1.03 12.35 15.80
N ILE A 147 -2.19 12.36 16.43
CA ILE A 147 -3.25 13.34 16.16
C ILE A 147 -3.54 14.09 17.47
N GLN A 148 -3.45 15.41 17.43
CA GLN A 148 -3.69 16.26 18.59
C GLN A 148 -4.73 17.32 18.30
N ARG A 149 -5.79 17.31 19.12
CA ARG A 149 -6.82 18.34 19.09
C ARG A 149 -6.39 19.54 19.94
N CYS A 150 -6.50 20.73 19.37
CA CYS A 150 -6.21 21.99 20.01
C CYS A 150 -7.33 23.02 19.78
N THR A 151 -7.60 23.83 20.80
CA THR A 151 -8.35 25.09 20.71
C THR A 151 -7.38 26.22 21.10
N SER A 152 -7.68 26.98 22.15
CA SER A 152 -6.68 27.81 22.86
C SER A 152 -5.72 26.98 23.73
N LYS A 153 -6.08 25.73 24.03
CA LYS A 153 -5.25 24.74 24.72
C LYS A 153 -5.31 23.40 23.99
N CYS A 154 -4.22 22.65 24.01
CA CYS A 154 -4.15 21.33 23.38
C CYS A 154 -4.50 20.22 24.37
N MET A 155 -5.28 19.24 23.91
CA MET A 155 -5.51 18.01 24.66
C MET A 155 -4.29 17.10 24.60
N LYS A 156 -4.23 16.09 25.48
CA LYS A 156 -3.29 14.98 25.30
C LYS A 156 -3.54 14.32 23.93
N PRO A 157 -2.49 14.03 23.16
CA PRO A 157 -2.67 13.48 21.82
C PRO A 157 -3.18 12.04 21.84
N THR A 158 -3.80 11.64 20.74
CA THR A 158 -3.90 10.22 20.37
C THR A 158 -2.63 9.85 19.63
N THR A 159 -1.92 8.82 20.10
CA THR A 159 -0.66 8.35 19.52
C THR A 159 -0.86 7.00 18.82
N PHE A 160 -0.07 6.80 17.79
CA PHE A 160 -0.09 5.63 16.92
C PHE A 160 1.31 5.04 16.92
N LYS A 161 1.40 3.74 17.21
CA LYS A 161 2.65 2.99 17.15
C LYS A 161 2.56 2.00 16.01
N TRP A 162 3.49 2.13 15.08
CA TRP A 162 3.64 1.23 13.95
C TRP A 162 4.72 0.19 14.27
N THR A 163 4.66 -0.98 13.62
CA THR A 163 5.73 -1.99 13.69
C THR A 163 7.07 -1.36 13.29
N GLU A 164 8.09 -1.52 14.12
CA GLU A 164 9.40 -0.95 13.82
C GLU A 164 10.08 -1.67 12.64
N SER A 165 10.71 -0.87 11.77
CA SER A 165 11.65 -1.37 10.75
C SER A 165 12.87 -0.47 10.77
N SER A 166 14.03 -1.03 11.11
CA SER A 166 15.31 -0.30 11.21
C SER A 166 15.84 0.09 9.82
N THR A 167 16.40 1.30 9.67
CA THR A 167 16.70 1.91 8.35
C THR A 167 17.79 3.02 8.40
N GLY A 168 18.56 3.24 7.30
CA GLY A 168 19.47 4.39 7.06
C GLY A 168 20.43 4.25 5.83
N PHE A 169 20.89 5.37 5.21
CA PHE A 169 21.80 5.43 4.03
C PHE A 169 23.11 6.24 4.25
N LYS A 170 24.16 5.94 3.46
CA LYS A 170 25.48 6.62 3.32
C LYS A 170 25.99 6.46 1.86
N PRO A 171 26.98 7.26 1.37
CA PRO A 171 27.29 7.43 -0.06
C PRO A 171 27.72 6.17 -0.82
N LEU A 172 27.60 6.23 -2.16
CA LEU A 172 27.93 5.15 -3.11
C LEU A 172 29.24 4.43 -2.75
N LYS A 173 29.12 3.14 -2.43
CA LYS A 173 30.22 2.18 -2.46
C LYS A 173 29.88 1.11 -3.50
N TYR A 174 30.61 1.06 -4.60
CA TYR A 174 30.77 -0.21 -5.28
C TYR A 174 31.77 -1.03 -4.46
N ASN A 175 31.53 -2.33 -4.30
CA ASN A 175 32.55 -3.30 -3.95
C ASN A 175 32.61 -4.32 -5.08
N ILE A 176 33.83 -4.72 -5.44
CA ILE A 176 34.04 -5.94 -6.22
C ILE A 176 34.06 -7.06 -5.17
N PRO A 177 33.06 -7.96 -5.11
CA PRO A 177 32.97 -8.95 -4.02
C PRO A 177 34.08 -10.01 -4.07
N ALA A 178 34.81 -10.11 -5.18
CA ALA A 178 36.01 -10.92 -5.33
C ALA A 178 36.91 -10.37 -6.46
N ALA A 179 38.21 -10.20 -6.20
CA ALA A 179 39.20 -9.73 -7.18
C ALA A 179 39.48 -10.73 -8.33
N ALA A 180 38.85 -11.90 -8.33
CA ALA A 180 38.87 -12.84 -9.44
C ALA A 180 37.59 -13.68 -9.40
N GLY A 181 36.77 -13.59 -10.44
CA GLY A 181 35.57 -14.40 -10.54
C GLY A 181 34.78 -14.04 -11.78
N TYR A 182 35.13 -14.65 -12.90
CA TYR A 182 34.30 -14.62 -14.10
C TYR A 182 32.90 -15.17 -13.74
N LEU A 183 31.86 -14.36 -13.89
CA LEU A 183 30.45 -14.63 -13.58
C LEU A 183 29.81 -15.77 -14.41
N ARG A 184 30.60 -16.55 -15.16
CA ARG A 184 30.09 -17.60 -16.04
C ARG A 184 30.12 -19.01 -15.44
N ASP A 185 30.81 -19.26 -14.31
CA ASP A 185 31.05 -20.63 -13.82
C ASP A 185 30.68 -20.89 -12.33
N THR A 186 29.98 -19.99 -11.63
CA THR A 186 29.78 -20.12 -10.17
C THR A 186 28.42 -20.67 -9.73
N GLY A 187 27.50 -21.02 -10.64
CA GLY A 187 26.20 -21.61 -10.28
C GLY A 187 25.23 -20.70 -9.52
N TRP A 188 25.51 -19.39 -9.44
CA TRP A 188 24.59 -18.39 -8.90
C TRP A 188 23.67 -17.86 -9.99
N GLN A 189 22.36 -17.89 -9.75
CA GLN A 189 21.33 -17.26 -10.58
C GLN A 189 20.77 -16.04 -9.85
N MET A 190 20.63 -14.94 -10.58
CA MET A 190 20.09 -13.68 -10.04
C MET A 190 18.67 -13.48 -10.51
N GLN A 191 17.77 -13.19 -9.58
CA GLN A 191 16.39 -12.82 -9.87
C GLN A 191 16.03 -11.51 -9.15
N LEU A 192 15.00 -10.84 -9.66
CA LEU A 192 14.41 -9.66 -9.05
C LEU A 192 12.96 -9.95 -8.70
N ALA A 193 12.58 -9.77 -7.44
CA ALA A 193 11.20 -9.89 -6.98
C ALA A 193 11.03 -9.16 -5.66
N ASP A 194 9.83 -8.68 -5.36
CA ASP A 194 9.51 -8.05 -4.08
C ASP A 194 9.26 -9.15 -3.04
N VAL A 195 10.29 -9.46 -2.24
CA VAL A 195 10.23 -10.54 -1.24
C VAL A 195 9.90 -10.01 0.16
N ASN A 196 9.63 -8.71 0.27
CA ASN A 196 9.36 -8.04 1.54
C ASN A 196 8.03 -7.24 1.54
N GLY A 197 7.36 -7.12 0.39
CA GLY A 197 6.02 -6.59 0.24
C GLY A 197 5.97 -5.05 0.25
N ASP A 198 7.10 -4.37 0.02
CA ASP A 198 7.18 -2.91 0.02
C ASP A 198 6.89 -2.26 -1.34
N GLY A 199 6.59 -3.08 -2.36
CA GLY A 199 6.30 -2.65 -3.73
C GLY A 199 7.55 -2.44 -4.59
N LEU A 200 8.74 -2.79 -4.11
CA LEU A 200 10.02 -2.64 -4.81
C LEU A 200 10.64 -4.02 -5.10
N ALA A 201 11.26 -4.17 -6.27
CA ALA A 201 11.94 -5.41 -6.61
C ALA A 201 13.28 -5.55 -5.86
N ASP A 202 13.40 -6.56 -5.01
CA ASP A 202 14.62 -6.97 -4.29
C ASP A 202 15.54 -7.83 -5.17
N ALA A 203 16.83 -7.93 -4.85
CA ALA A 203 17.77 -8.80 -5.54
C ALA A 203 17.96 -10.12 -4.79
N ILE A 204 17.74 -11.22 -5.49
CA ILE A 204 17.84 -12.57 -4.95
C ILE A 204 18.94 -13.32 -5.71
N GLY A 205 20.00 -13.68 -4.99
CA GLY A 205 20.99 -14.64 -5.44
C GLY A 205 20.58 -16.04 -5.01
N GLN A 206 20.43 -16.95 -5.96
CA GLN A 206 20.12 -18.34 -5.72
C GLN A 206 21.33 -19.18 -6.12
N PHE A 207 21.82 -20.01 -5.22
CA PHE A 207 22.92 -20.92 -5.50
C PHE A 207 22.56 -22.35 -5.18
N MET A 208 22.85 -23.21 -6.15
CA MET A 208 22.73 -24.65 -6.01
C MET A 208 24.11 -25.27 -5.94
N GLY A 209 24.42 -25.91 -4.81
CA GLY A 209 25.68 -26.58 -4.57
C GLY A 209 25.90 -27.78 -5.50
N GLN A 210 27.09 -27.85 -6.10
CA GLN A 210 27.50 -28.98 -6.95
C GLN A 210 28.04 -30.19 -6.15
N SER A 211 28.07 -30.10 -4.81
CA SER A 211 28.48 -31.19 -3.91
C SER A 211 27.77 -31.12 -2.55
N THR A 212 27.78 -32.22 -1.80
CA THR A 212 27.12 -32.38 -0.49
C THR A 212 27.62 -31.42 0.60
N ALA A 213 28.70 -30.67 0.35
CA ALA A 213 29.22 -29.64 1.24
C ALA A 213 28.68 -28.22 0.94
N ASN A 214 27.89 -28.06 -0.14
CA ASN A 214 27.59 -26.73 -0.69
C ASN A 214 26.12 -26.29 -0.62
N GLY A 215 25.17 -27.21 -0.44
CA GLY A 215 23.76 -26.96 -0.12
C GLY A 215 22.99 -26.05 -1.08
N ILE A 216 21.73 -25.73 -0.74
CA ILE A 216 21.00 -24.62 -1.39
C ILE A 216 21.25 -23.36 -0.58
N ARG A 217 21.63 -22.27 -1.24
CA ARG A 217 21.84 -20.98 -0.59
C ARG A 217 20.96 -19.94 -1.26
N LEU A 218 20.26 -19.18 -0.43
CA LEU A 218 19.60 -17.96 -0.84
C LEU A 218 20.34 -16.77 -0.25
N ALA A 219 20.65 -15.81 -1.09
CA ALA A 219 21.20 -14.53 -0.72
C ALA A 219 20.16 -13.47 -1.09
N VAL A 220 19.41 -13.00 -0.10
CA VAL A 220 18.44 -11.92 -0.30
C VAL A 220 19.11 -10.60 -0.01
N MET A 221 19.00 -9.67 -0.95
CA MET A 221 19.47 -8.30 -0.86
C MET A 221 18.28 -7.39 -1.10
N LEU A 222 17.68 -6.88 -0.03
CA LEU A 222 16.47 -6.05 -0.13
C LEU A 222 16.74 -4.77 -0.89
N SER A 223 15.86 -4.43 -1.82
CA SER A 223 15.80 -3.19 -2.57
C SER A 223 15.69 -2.03 -1.60
N LYS A 224 16.40 -0.96 -1.92
CA LYS A 224 16.31 0.28 -1.15
C LYS A 224 15.51 1.36 -1.86
N GLY A 225 14.95 1.06 -3.04
CA GLY A 225 14.15 1.99 -3.84
C GLY A 225 14.97 3.05 -4.59
N ASP A 226 16.30 3.06 -4.44
CA ASP A 226 17.22 4.01 -5.07
C ASP A 226 18.15 3.37 -6.12
N GLY A 227 17.87 2.12 -6.50
CA GLY A 227 18.70 1.31 -7.41
C GLY A 227 19.83 0.54 -6.72
N THR A 228 19.91 0.54 -5.39
CA THR A 228 20.87 -0.25 -4.60
C THR A 228 20.18 -1.26 -3.68
N PHE A 229 20.95 -2.22 -3.14
CA PHE A 229 20.42 -3.31 -2.29
C PHE A 229 21.10 -3.36 -0.91
N GLY A 230 20.41 -3.95 0.08
CA GLY A 230 20.92 -4.26 1.42
C GLY A 230 22.03 -5.33 1.42
N PRO A 231 22.69 -5.57 2.57
CA PRO A 231 23.65 -6.68 2.67
C PRO A 231 22.93 -8.00 2.36
N ALA A 232 23.63 -8.90 1.67
CA ALA A 232 23.11 -10.23 1.40
C ALA A 232 22.87 -10.98 2.72
N ALA A 233 21.59 -11.16 3.08
CA ALA A 233 21.19 -12.09 4.11
C ALA A 233 21.24 -13.48 3.50
N GLN A 234 22.29 -14.23 3.82
CA GLN A 234 22.43 -15.60 3.36
C GLN A 234 21.71 -16.56 4.31
N THR A 235 20.76 -17.30 3.77
CA THR A 235 20.15 -18.44 4.45
C THR A 235 20.55 -19.72 3.74
N MET A 236 20.68 -20.80 4.52
CA MET A 236 20.84 -22.17 4.02
C MET A 236 19.57 -22.94 4.36
N PRO A 237 18.56 -22.94 3.48
CA PRO A 237 17.33 -23.67 3.74
C PRO A 237 17.56 -25.19 3.79
N SER A 238 18.63 -25.68 3.15
CA SER A 238 19.03 -27.10 3.19
C SER A 238 20.56 -27.24 3.18
N ALA A 239 21.10 -27.91 4.20
CA ALA A 239 22.51 -28.22 4.35
C ALA A 239 22.96 -29.41 3.46
N ASP A 240 22.02 -30.27 3.07
CA ASP A 240 22.30 -31.56 2.40
C ASP A 240 22.00 -31.52 0.89
N GLY A 241 21.65 -30.36 0.34
CA GLY A 241 21.27 -30.18 -1.06
C GLY A 241 22.43 -30.44 -2.03
N TYR A 242 22.48 -31.64 -2.61
CA TYR A 242 23.33 -32.02 -3.74
C TYR A 242 22.54 -31.95 -5.04
N ILE A 243 22.96 -31.15 -6.03
CA ILE A 243 22.26 -31.08 -7.32
C ILE A 243 23.24 -30.79 -8.46
N ARG A 244 24.06 -31.77 -8.85
CA ARG A 244 24.75 -31.70 -10.15
C ARG A 244 23.87 -32.41 -11.18
N ASP A 245 23.53 -31.70 -12.26
CA ASP A 245 22.87 -32.17 -13.50
C ASP A 245 21.36 -32.47 -13.49
N ALA A 246 20.60 -32.07 -12.48
CA ALA A 246 19.26 -32.62 -12.27
C ALA A 246 18.10 -31.64 -12.58
N GLY A 247 18.06 -30.94 -13.70
CA GLY A 247 16.84 -30.23 -14.17
C GLY A 247 16.10 -29.32 -13.16
N TRP A 248 16.80 -28.79 -12.15
CA TRP A 248 16.22 -27.87 -11.17
C TRP A 248 16.27 -26.43 -11.69
N ALA A 249 15.15 -25.72 -11.58
CA ALA A 249 15.01 -24.31 -11.90
C ALA A 249 14.41 -23.57 -10.70
N MET A 250 14.92 -22.39 -10.41
CA MET A 250 14.37 -21.53 -9.37
C MET A 250 13.36 -20.56 -9.96
N GLN A 251 12.22 -20.41 -9.30
CA GLN A 251 11.19 -19.43 -9.68
C GLN A 251 10.80 -18.56 -8.49
N MET A 252 10.34 -17.35 -8.78
CA MET A 252 9.69 -16.48 -7.81
C MET A 252 8.19 -16.52 -8.03
N ALA A 253 7.45 -16.80 -6.97
CA ALA A 253 5.99 -16.74 -6.95
C ALA A 253 5.52 -16.61 -5.50
N ASP A 254 4.48 -15.82 -5.27
CA ASP A 254 3.73 -15.83 -4.00
C ASP A 254 2.93 -17.15 -3.92
N ILE A 255 3.48 -18.16 -3.22
CA ILE A 255 2.92 -19.52 -3.20
C ILE A 255 2.12 -19.83 -1.95
N ASP A 256 2.35 -19.11 -0.86
CA ASP A 256 1.53 -19.21 0.35
C ASP A 256 0.45 -18.13 0.42
N GLY A 257 0.54 -17.12 -0.46
CA GLY A 257 -0.47 -16.09 -0.62
C GLY A 257 -0.35 -14.99 0.44
N ASP A 258 0.81 -14.77 1.04
CA ASP A 258 1.01 -13.71 2.03
C ASP A 258 1.29 -12.33 1.41
N GLY A 259 1.52 -12.29 0.09
CA GLY A 259 1.70 -11.08 -0.70
C GLY A 259 3.17 -10.73 -0.93
N LEU A 260 4.07 -11.59 -0.46
CA LEU A 260 5.49 -11.58 -0.72
C LEU A 260 5.80 -12.56 -1.86
N ALA A 261 6.84 -12.28 -2.66
CA ALA A 261 7.35 -13.26 -3.58
C ALA A 261 8.17 -14.32 -2.82
N ASP A 262 7.72 -15.57 -2.82
CA ASP A 262 8.49 -16.70 -2.31
C ASP A 262 9.45 -17.24 -3.37
N SER A 263 10.45 -17.99 -2.91
CA SER A 263 11.36 -18.71 -3.79
C SER A 263 10.99 -20.18 -3.86
N VAL A 264 10.87 -20.73 -5.07
CA VAL A 264 10.51 -22.14 -5.28
C VAL A 264 11.58 -22.82 -6.11
N GLY A 265 12.17 -23.89 -5.55
CA GLY A 265 12.93 -24.84 -6.35
C GLY A 265 11.97 -25.77 -7.08
N LEU A 266 12.05 -25.83 -8.41
CA LEU A 266 11.33 -26.78 -9.25
C LEU A 266 12.31 -27.79 -9.84
N PHE A 267 12.07 -29.08 -9.62
CA PHE A 267 12.80 -30.18 -10.26
C PHE A 267 12.02 -30.72 -11.44
N ILE A 268 12.69 -30.92 -12.57
CA ILE A 268 12.24 -31.81 -13.62
C ILE A 268 13.28 -32.90 -13.78
N GLY A 269 12.86 -34.14 -13.52
CA GLY A 269 13.72 -35.31 -13.53
C GLY A 269 14.40 -35.56 -14.88
N THR A 270 15.52 -36.27 -14.81
CA THR A 270 16.29 -36.74 -15.96
C THR A 270 16.05 -38.24 -16.16
N ASP A 271 16.69 -38.82 -17.18
CA ASP A 271 16.59 -40.24 -17.48
C ASP A 271 17.07 -41.16 -16.33
N THR A 272 17.81 -40.63 -15.35
CA THR A 272 18.37 -41.37 -14.21
C THR A 272 17.76 -41.01 -12.85
N ASP A 273 17.08 -39.87 -12.71
CA ASP A 273 16.29 -39.49 -11.52
C ASP A 273 14.96 -38.90 -11.98
N VAL A 274 13.92 -39.73 -11.95
CA VAL A 274 12.62 -39.44 -12.56
C VAL A 274 11.66 -38.81 -11.55
N GLY A 275 11.07 -37.66 -11.88
CA GLY A 275 9.99 -37.04 -11.11
C GLY A 275 9.93 -35.52 -11.23
N ILE A 276 8.84 -34.91 -10.74
CA ILE A 276 8.74 -33.47 -10.51
C ILE A 276 8.72 -33.24 -9.00
N ARG A 277 9.58 -32.36 -8.50
CA ARG A 277 9.67 -32.01 -7.06
C ARG A 277 9.58 -30.49 -6.91
N LEU A 278 8.94 -30.04 -5.84
CA LEU A 278 8.83 -28.63 -5.48
C LEU A 278 9.43 -28.44 -4.08
N ALA A 279 10.34 -27.48 -3.96
CA ALA A 279 10.98 -27.09 -2.70
C ALA A 279 10.63 -25.62 -2.41
N PRO A 280 9.54 -25.36 -1.67
CA PRO A 280 9.13 -24.01 -1.32
C PRO A 280 10.06 -23.41 -0.26
N ILE A 281 10.44 -22.14 -0.44
CA ILE A 281 11.23 -21.36 0.51
C ILE A 281 10.47 -20.06 0.73
N ILE A 282 9.74 -20.03 1.85
CA ILE A 282 8.74 -19.01 2.18
C ILE A 282 9.41 -17.74 2.72
N ALA A 283 9.03 -16.58 2.20
CA ALA A 283 9.48 -15.28 2.70
C ALA A 283 8.85 -14.99 4.08
N ASN A 284 9.57 -14.28 4.96
CA ASN A 284 9.11 -14.02 6.33
C ASN A 284 9.32 -12.57 6.77
N TYR A 285 8.74 -11.63 6.01
CA TYR A 285 8.83 -10.20 6.31
C TYR A 285 7.53 -9.66 6.92
N ASN A 286 7.63 -8.81 7.95
CA ASN A 286 6.48 -8.16 8.58
C ASN A 286 6.22 -6.79 7.93
N HIS A 287 5.05 -6.63 7.32
CA HIS A 287 4.57 -5.35 6.81
C HIS A 287 4.47 -4.28 7.91
N SER A 288 4.54 -3.00 7.50
CA SER A 288 4.34 -1.87 8.40
C SER A 288 2.87 -1.75 8.83
N HIS A 289 2.51 -2.40 9.93
CA HIS A 289 1.16 -2.41 10.47
C HIS A 289 1.03 -1.49 11.67
N LEU A 290 -0.16 -0.90 11.84
CA LEU A 290 -0.49 -0.13 13.03
C LEU A 290 -0.71 -1.10 14.19
N GLU A 291 0.24 -1.22 15.11
CA GLU A 291 0.13 -2.18 16.21
C GLU A 291 -0.79 -1.69 17.31
N LYS A 292 -0.71 -0.39 17.60
CA LYS A 292 -1.26 0.17 18.83
C LYS A 292 -1.69 1.62 18.64
N ILE A 293 -2.88 1.92 19.16
CA ILE A 293 -3.41 3.27 19.30
C ILE A 293 -3.55 3.54 20.81
N THR A 294 -3.09 4.70 21.27
CA THR A 294 -3.32 5.16 22.65
C THR A 294 -4.04 6.49 22.61
N ASN A 295 -5.25 6.56 23.17
CA ASN A 295 -6.01 7.81 23.17
C ASN A 295 -5.49 8.81 24.24
N GLY A 296 -6.01 10.03 24.23
CA GLY A 296 -5.60 11.08 25.18
C GLY A 296 -5.92 10.79 26.65
N LEU A 297 -6.73 9.77 26.95
CA LEU A 297 -7.03 9.29 28.30
C LEU A 297 -6.13 8.11 28.72
N GLY A 298 -5.28 7.61 27.83
CA GLY A 298 -4.39 6.48 28.08
C GLY A 298 -4.97 5.11 27.72
N HIS A 299 -6.20 5.02 27.23
CA HIS A 299 -6.78 3.73 26.81
C HIS A 299 -6.08 3.23 25.55
N VAL A 300 -5.78 1.95 25.54
CA VAL A 300 -5.07 1.27 24.46
C VAL A 300 -6.03 0.47 23.60
N THR A 301 -5.87 0.61 22.27
CA THR A 301 -6.38 -0.33 21.28
C THR A 301 -5.19 -1.02 20.61
N LYS A 302 -5.20 -2.35 20.56
CA LYS A 302 -4.20 -3.14 19.81
C LYS A 302 -4.87 -3.80 18.62
N LEU A 303 -4.13 -3.89 17.52
CA LEU A 303 -4.59 -4.50 16.28
C LEU A 303 -3.68 -5.68 15.94
N THR A 304 -4.29 -6.78 15.50
CA THR A 304 -3.58 -7.93 14.94
C THR A 304 -4.00 -8.09 13.49
N TYR A 305 -3.03 -8.40 12.63
CA TYR A 305 -3.24 -8.54 11.20
C TYR A 305 -2.96 -9.98 10.76
N THR A 306 -3.75 -10.44 9.80
CA THR A 306 -3.62 -11.77 9.18
C THR A 306 -3.92 -11.63 7.69
N PRO A 307 -3.21 -12.31 6.78
CA PRO A 307 -3.49 -12.21 5.35
C PRO A 307 -4.84 -12.85 5.01
N LEU A 308 -5.56 -12.26 4.06
CA LEU A 308 -6.86 -12.80 3.59
C LEU A 308 -6.76 -14.22 3.01
N THR A 309 -5.56 -14.72 2.71
CA THR A 309 -5.30 -16.09 2.28
C THR A 309 -5.40 -17.11 3.41
N ASP A 310 -5.32 -16.66 4.67
CA ASP A 310 -5.60 -17.48 5.83
C ASP A 310 -7.10 -17.85 5.87
N LYS A 311 -7.37 -19.14 5.66
CA LYS A 311 -8.72 -19.71 5.60
C LYS A 311 -9.48 -19.64 6.93
N SER A 312 -8.80 -19.38 8.05
CA SER A 312 -9.43 -19.22 9.36
C SER A 312 -10.17 -17.89 9.51
N ILE A 313 -9.76 -16.85 8.76
CA ILE A 313 -10.33 -15.51 8.84
C ILE A 313 -11.14 -15.11 7.60
N PHE A 314 -10.91 -15.75 6.45
CA PHE A 314 -11.60 -15.42 5.21
C PHE A 314 -11.99 -16.66 4.41
N LYS A 315 -13.24 -16.67 3.92
CA LYS A 315 -13.75 -17.68 2.99
C LYS A 315 -14.14 -17.01 1.68
N LYS A 316 -13.42 -17.34 0.61
CA LYS A 316 -13.69 -16.87 -0.75
C LYS A 316 -15.09 -17.29 -1.20
N SER A 317 -15.84 -16.36 -1.80
CA SER A 317 -17.12 -16.66 -2.47
C SER A 317 -16.90 -17.57 -3.68
N ALA A 318 -17.93 -18.34 -4.04
CA ALA A 318 -17.93 -19.18 -5.23
C ALA A 318 -19.18 -18.90 -6.08
N GLY A 319 -18.99 -18.79 -7.40
CA GLY A 319 -20.10 -18.73 -8.36
C GLY A 319 -20.25 -17.38 -9.07
N SER A 320 -19.27 -16.47 -8.98
CA SER A 320 -19.29 -15.24 -9.78
C SER A 320 -19.29 -15.55 -11.28
N GLN A 321 -20.17 -14.87 -12.01
CA GLN A 321 -20.28 -14.93 -13.47
C GLN A 321 -19.66 -13.67 -14.08
N TYR A 322 -18.98 -13.83 -15.22
CA TYR A 322 -18.35 -12.72 -15.94
C TYR A 322 -19.33 -11.54 -16.15
N PRO A 323 -18.90 -10.28 -15.97
CA PRO A 323 -17.53 -9.81 -15.74
C PRO A 323 -17.06 -9.83 -14.28
N VAL A 324 -17.89 -10.33 -13.34
CA VAL A 324 -17.53 -10.40 -11.92
C VAL A 324 -16.63 -11.61 -11.68
N LYS A 325 -15.54 -11.42 -10.93
CA LYS A 325 -14.58 -12.49 -10.58
C LYS A 325 -14.46 -12.61 -9.07
N ASP A 326 -14.58 -13.83 -8.55
CA ASP A 326 -14.22 -14.11 -7.16
C ASP A 326 -12.69 -14.05 -7.01
N THR A 327 -12.20 -13.09 -6.24
CA THR A 327 -10.77 -12.91 -5.94
C THR A 327 -10.51 -13.12 -4.44
N GLN A 328 -9.30 -13.56 -4.13
CA GLN A 328 -8.77 -13.60 -2.76
C GLN A 328 -7.37 -13.04 -2.87
N PRO A 329 -7.19 -11.74 -2.61
CA PRO A 329 -5.88 -11.12 -2.70
C PRO A 329 -5.07 -11.43 -1.45
N ALA A 330 -3.76 -11.45 -1.59
CA ALA A 330 -2.80 -11.62 -0.52
C ALA A 330 -2.62 -10.33 0.31
N VAL A 331 -3.73 -9.81 0.85
CA VAL A 331 -3.77 -8.53 1.57
C VAL A 331 -3.98 -8.81 3.05
N TYR A 332 -3.18 -8.16 3.90
CA TYR A 332 -3.34 -8.20 5.34
C TYR A 332 -4.56 -7.39 5.77
N VAL A 333 -5.41 -8.01 6.59
CA VAL A 333 -6.58 -7.38 7.20
C VAL A 333 -6.48 -7.44 8.72
N VAL A 334 -7.15 -6.50 9.39
CA VAL A 334 -7.29 -6.55 10.86
C VAL A 334 -8.12 -7.77 11.23
N SER A 335 -7.47 -8.79 11.79
CA SER A 335 -8.10 -10.05 12.22
C SER A 335 -8.55 -10.00 13.67
N LYS A 336 -7.94 -9.13 14.49
CA LYS A 336 -8.33 -8.94 15.90
C LYS A 336 -8.18 -7.48 16.32
N VAL A 337 -9.10 -7.03 17.15
CA VAL A 337 -9.04 -5.75 17.86
C VAL A 337 -9.16 -6.04 19.36
N GLU A 338 -8.17 -5.61 20.14
CA GLU A 338 -8.23 -5.63 21.60
C GLU A 338 -8.35 -4.19 22.10
N GLN A 339 -9.28 -3.93 23.01
CA GLN A 339 -9.48 -2.60 23.59
C GLN A 339 -9.56 -2.70 25.11
N ASP A 340 -8.90 -1.77 25.79
CA ASP A 340 -9.10 -1.59 27.22
C ASP A 340 -10.56 -1.23 27.48
N ASN A 341 -11.21 -1.99 28.36
CA ASN A 341 -12.60 -1.74 28.78
C ASN A 341 -12.70 -0.65 29.88
N GLY A 342 -11.57 -0.09 30.31
CA GLY A 342 -11.52 1.04 31.24
C GLY A 342 -11.96 0.72 32.68
N ILE A 343 -11.91 -0.55 33.10
CA ILE A 343 -12.16 -0.99 34.49
C ILE A 343 -10.89 -1.54 35.10
#